data_AF-A0A1V5FNW3-F1
#
_entry.id   AF-A0A1V5FNW3-F1
#
_cell.length_a   1.000
_cell.length_b   1.000
_cell.length_c   1.000
_cell.angle_alpha   90.00
_cell.angle_beta   90.00
_cell.angle_gamma   90.00
#
_symmetry.space_group_name_H-M   'P 1'
#
loop_
_entity.id
_entity.type
_entity.pdbx_description
1 polymer ?
#
loop_
_entity_poly.entity_id
_entity_poly.type
_entity_poly.pdbx_seq_one_letter_code
_entity_poly.pdbx_strand_id
1 'polypeptide(L)'
;MSKRSHILSWMRGLTLGALLLALIGCGESTTAPKTTGAESGAGEAAPPAAEAPAAREGIAAPALPAANIELPAPPALADPQLLGMVRVREPNQVLDRLGAWAELFQPGMNAAALRTQFQMQSGIDPTQMTPGGNLATYIWAPPREMPGPPTVGAIVPVAAISPTSPYAADSAAHGDYSSVGLGPQGLQAVEQNVEALHAAAQAPTAADVELMANVTEILDIYGDQLRSMTQMAGGMLMMSGDPNAQRFAPILQAELTALVDFLEKLARAMITIDFDPAHLELGLFFQGEADSGLFDAGAVEQRDLMALLPADSPVRVQMALTDPRAFAETYAKYIKLAFPGVTVQQSAQIDQLVEDLGQFDQMVFAQSLRLESTSGSQGPQPKMIVHSVIEVDDAEALMEFVREKIAIINQGMLHDLYTSMGMTMTISPEPEVREVEGVSVDHYALKVDVDETMFPAEEAARMEAMVGDLSFDVARFGDLVLYSMGAPIDGFLTSLKQTVAVTPSQSMQAFQGGGIFYGEVNPAALLEMLRAVMPADQAAQIPAINPDTPSLLMAGFHRDQKAYYRLRAPRALLETLRTQPATDDLTTGGDAPPLGEPAE
;
A
#
# COMPACT_ATOMS: atom_id res chain seq x y z
N MET A 1 14.59 -21.23 0.97
CA MET A 1 13.54 -20.31 1.48
C MET A 1 12.42 -21.13 2.13
N SER A 2 11.51 -20.53 2.90
CA SER A 2 10.42 -21.28 3.57
C SER A 2 9.13 -21.27 2.74
N LYS A 3 8.26 -22.28 2.90
CA LYS A 3 6.95 -22.32 2.18
C LYS A 3 6.08 -21.07 2.44
N ARG A 4 6.29 -20.34 3.56
CA ARG A 4 5.59 -19.09 3.89
C ARG A 4 5.99 -17.90 3.00
N SER A 5 7.25 -17.80 2.55
CA SER A 5 7.68 -16.68 1.69
C SER A 5 7.11 -16.80 0.28
N HIS A 6 6.98 -18.02 -0.24
CA HIS A 6 6.30 -18.28 -1.52
C HIS A 6 4.83 -17.87 -1.44
N ILE A 7 4.10 -18.26 -0.39
CA ILE A 7 2.68 -17.89 -0.22
C ILE A 7 2.51 -16.37 -0.11
N LEU A 8 3.36 -15.65 0.64
CA LEU A 8 3.29 -14.18 0.70
C LEU A 8 3.63 -13.50 -0.63
N SER A 9 4.57 -14.05 -1.41
CA SER A 9 4.85 -13.59 -2.77
C SER A 9 3.68 -13.86 -3.71
N TRP A 10 3.06 -15.06 -3.62
CA TRP A 10 1.89 -15.45 -4.41
C TRP A 10 0.64 -14.65 -4.02
N MET A 11 0.45 -14.31 -2.75
CA MET A 11 -0.62 -13.41 -2.31
C MET A 11 -0.38 -11.98 -2.78
N ARG A 12 0.87 -11.49 -2.82
CA ARG A 12 1.17 -10.22 -3.50
C ARG A 12 0.90 -10.32 -5.00
N GLY A 13 1.29 -11.41 -5.64
CA GLY A 13 1.00 -11.71 -7.04
C GLY A 13 -0.49 -11.87 -7.35
N LEU A 14 -1.30 -12.35 -6.39
CA LEU A 14 -2.76 -12.44 -6.50
C LEU A 14 -3.46 -11.13 -6.16
N THR A 15 -3.00 -10.34 -5.19
CA THR A 15 -3.64 -9.05 -4.90
C THR A 15 -3.26 -8.04 -5.97
N LEU A 16 -1.97 -7.94 -6.32
CA LEU A 16 -1.52 -7.17 -7.48
C LEU A 16 -2.10 -7.74 -8.78
N GLY A 17 -2.25 -9.07 -8.90
CA GLY A 17 -2.82 -9.74 -10.06
C GLY A 17 -4.34 -9.71 -10.17
N ALA A 18 -5.08 -9.53 -9.07
CA ALA A 18 -6.53 -9.30 -9.08
C ALA A 18 -6.85 -7.81 -9.23
N LEU A 19 -6.02 -6.94 -8.68
CA LEU A 19 -6.00 -5.52 -9.04
C LEU A 19 -5.70 -5.36 -10.54
N LEU A 20 -4.67 -6.06 -11.04
CA LEU A 20 -4.34 -6.10 -12.46
C LEU A 20 -5.31 -6.94 -13.29
N LEU A 21 -6.09 -7.89 -12.76
CA LEU A 21 -7.17 -8.52 -13.56
C LEU A 21 -8.42 -7.64 -13.62
N ALA A 22 -8.69 -6.83 -12.59
CA ALA A 22 -9.68 -5.75 -12.65
C ALA A 22 -9.24 -4.60 -13.60
N LEU A 23 -7.94 -4.34 -13.73
CA LEU A 23 -7.38 -3.23 -14.54
C LEU A 23 -6.79 -3.64 -15.90
N ILE A 24 -6.49 -4.93 -16.15
CA ILE A 24 -6.07 -5.52 -17.45
C ILE A 24 -7.20 -6.34 -18.08
N GLY A 25 -8.24 -6.69 -17.29
CA GLY A 25 -9.60 -6.69 -17.84
C GLY A 25 -9.93 -5.37 -18.57
N CYS A 26 -9.12 -4.33 -18.37
CA CYS A 26 -9.11 -3.10 -19.13
C CYS A 26 -7.81 -2.80 -19.95
N GLY A 27 -7.40 -3.67 -20.91
CA GLY A 27 -6.75 -3.28 -22.21
C GLY A 27 -6.88 -4.37 -23.31
N GLU A 28 -6.92 -4.17 -24.64
CA GLU A 28 -6.50 -3.12 -25.61
C GLU A 28 -7.55 -2.97 -26.76
N SER A 29 -7.47 -2.02 -27.71
CA SER A 29 -8.39 -1.93 -28.89
C SER A 29 -7.66 -1.75 -30.22
N THR A 30 -8.28 -2.14 -31.35
CA THR A 30 -7.83 -1.73 -32.69
C THR A 30 -9.00 -1.43 -33.64
N THR A 31 -9.09 -0.20 -34.15
CA THR A 31 -10.02 0.15 -35.24
C THR A 31 -9.32 0.70 -36.47
N ALA A 32 -9.53 0.04 -37.62
CA ALA A 32 -9.13 0.55 -38.94
C ALA A 32 -10.18 1.54 -39.50
N PRO A 33 -9.79 2.54 -40.31
CA PRO A 33 -10.66 3.67 -40.63
C PRO A 33 -11.81 3.30 -41.58
N LYS A 34 -13.05 3.64 -41.18
CA LYS A 34 -14.21 3.62 -42.09
C LYS A 34 -14.18 4.84 -43.02
N THR A 35 -14.18 4.58 -44.32
CA THR A 35 -14.24 5.61 -45.37
C THR A 35 -15.63 6.24 -45.46
N THR A 36 -15.68 7.56 -45.67
CA THR A 36 -16.93 8.28 -45.92
C THR A 36 -17.46 8.01 -47.33
N GLY A 37 -18.47 7.14 -47.44
CA GLY A 37 -19.27 6.95 -48.65
C GLY A 37 -20.69 7.43 -48.42
N ALA A 38 -21.07 8.56 -49.02
CA ALA A 38 -22.42 9.10 -48.93
C ALA A 38 -23.23 8.77 -50.18
N GLU A 39 -24.36 8.08 -50.02
CA GLU A 39 -25.38 7.95 -51.07
C GLU A 39 -26.78 7.85 -50.44
N SER A 40 -27.80 8.34 -51.12
CA SER A 40 -29.13 8.59 -50.56
C SER A 40 -30.15 7.50 -50.91
N GLY A 41 -30.82 6.95 -49.88
CA GLY A 41 -31.97 6.07 -50.00
C GLY A 41 -33.14 6.58 -49.15
N ALA A 42 -34.37 6.49 -49.67
CA ALA A 42 -35.54 7.11 -49.05
C ALA A 42 -36.45 6.11 -48.32
N GLY A 43 -36.66 6.37 -47.02
CA GLY A 43 -37.90 6.19 -46.27
C GLY A 43 -38.72 4.90 -46.40
N GLU A 44 -38.69 4.09 -45.34
CA GLU A 44 -39.84 3.27 -44.92
C GLU A 44 -40.02 3.43 -43.40
N ALA A 45 -41.26 3.38 -42.90
CA ALA A 45 -41.59 3.82 -41.54
C ALA A 45 -41.65 2.65 -40.54
N ALA A 46 -40.76 2.66 -39.55
CA ALA A 46 -40.83 1.73 -38.43
C ALA A 46 -42.00 2.05 -37.47
N PRO A 47 -42.60 1.04 -36.82
CA PRO A 47 -43.60 1.26 -35.77
C PRO A 47 -42.98 1.94 -34.53
N PRO A 48 -43.78 2.60 -33.68
CA PRO A 48 -43.27 3.28 -32.49
C PRO A 48 -42.58 2.29 -31.55
N ALA A 49 -41.38 2.65 -31.10
CA ALA A 49 -40.70 1.93 -30.03
C ALA A 49 -41.56 1.95 -28.75
N ALA A 50 -41.55 0.84 -28.01
CA ALA A 50 -42.14 0.82 -26.67
C ALA A 50 -41.38 1.78 -25.76
N GLU A 51 -42.08 2.43 -24.83
CA GLU A 51 -41.47 3.30 -23.84
C GLU A 51 -40.44 2.51 -23.01
N ALA A 52 -39.19 3.00 -22.98
CA ALA A 52 -38.17 2.41 -22.12
C ALA A 52 -38.63 2.54 -20.66
N PRO A 53 -38.49 1.48 -19.83
CA PRO A 53 -38.90 1.54 -18.43
C PRO A 53 -38.11 2.65 -17.72
N ALA A 54 -38.82 3.46 -16.93
CA ALA A 54 -38.24 4.64 -16.27
C ALA A 54 -37.00 4.26 -15.45
N ALA A 55 -35.98 5.14 -15.51
CA ALA A 55 -34.73 4.96 -14.79
C ALA A 55 -35.01 4.69 -13.30
N ARG A 56 -34.61 3.51 -12.83
CA ARG A 56 -34.75 3.10 -11.42
C ARG A 56 -33.81 3.96 -10.58
N GLU A 57 -34.29 4.37 -9.41
CA GLU A 57 -33.53 5.18 -8.45
C GLU A 57 -32.22 4.46 -8.10
N GLY A 58 -31.08 5.11 -8.34
CA GLY A 58 -29.76 4.57 -8.03
C GLY A 58 -29.52 4.46 -6.53
N ILE A 59 -28.66 3.52 -6.11
CA ILE A 59 -28.31 3.38 -4.69
C ILE A 59 -27.44 4.58 -4.30
N ALA A 60 -28.02 5.46 -3.49
CA ALA A 60 -27.32 6.61 -2.92
C ALA A 60 -26.36 6.17 -1.79
N ALA A 61 -25.19 5.67 -2.18
CA ALA A 61 -24.03 5.65 -1.29
C ALA A 61 -23.73 7.10 -0.82
N PRO A 62 -23.30 7.32 0.44
CA PRO A 62 -23.08 8.65 0.95
C PRO A 62 -21.92 9.31 0.20
N ALA A 63 -22.23 10.39 -0.52
CA ALA A 63 -21.22 11.29 -1.04
C ALA A 63 -20.60 12.06 0.13
N LEU A 64 -19.27 11.98 0.27
CA LEU A 64 -18.54 12.84 1.19
C LEU A 64 -17.93 13.98 0.38
N PRO A 65 -18.23 15.26 0.73
CA PRO A 65 -17.66 16.38 0.01
C PRO A 65 -16.14 16.34 0.13
N ALA A 66 -15.42 16.67 -0.96
CA ALA A 66 -13.98 16.78 -0.93
C ALA A 66 -13.57 17.83 0.12
N ALA A 67 -13.08 17.37 1.29
CA ALA A 67 -12.60 18.29 2.29
C ALA A 67 -11.31 18.93 1.76
N ASN A 68 -11.13 20.23 2.03
CA ASN A 68 -9.88 20.92 1.74
C ASN A 68 -8.82 20.51 2.78
N ILE A 69 -8.39 19.25 2.74
CA ILE A 69 -7.44 18.66 3.69
C ILE A 69 -6.10 19.37 3.56
N GLU A 70 -5.60 19.87 4.68
CA GLU A 70 -4.24 20.38 4.83
C GLU A 70 -3.33 19.20 5.20
N LEU A 71 -2.50 18.75 4.26
CA LEU A 71 -1.53 17.69 4.52
C LEU A 71 -0.40 18.23 5.41
N PRO A 72 0.05 17.47 6.43
CA PRO A 72 1.03 17.94 7.40
C PRO A 72 2.37 18.24 6.72
N ALA A 73 2.64 19.53 6.50
CA ALA A 73 3.88 19.96 5.85
C ALA A 73 5.06 19.84 6.83
N PRO A 74 6.14 19.11 6.49
CA PRO A 74 7.36 19.12 7.29
C PRO A 74 7.94 20.55 7.34
N PRO A 75 8.54 20.97 8.47
CA PRO A 75 8.98 22.35 8.64
C PRO A 75 9.97 22.80 7.55
N ALA A 76 9.90 24.07 7.19
CA ALA A 76 10.75 24.70 6.16
C ALA A 76 12.19 24.91 6.67
N LEU A 77 12.93 23.81 6.81
CA LEU A 77 14.36 23.82 7.08
C LEU A 77 15.09 24.27 5.81
N ALA A 78 15.86 25.35 5.93
CA ALA A 78 16.50 26.08 4.83
C ALA A 78 18.00 25.77 4.67
N ASP A 79 18.57 24.97 5.57
CA ASP A 79 19.95 24.50 5.50
C ASP A 79 20.05 23.33 4.50
N PRO A 80 20.78 23.46 3.38
CA PRO A 80 20.88 22.39 2.39
C PRO A 80 21.69 21.19 2.89
N GLN A 81 22.59 21.37 3.87
CA GLN A 81 23.41 20.27 4.40
C GLN A 81 22.66 19.38 5.39
N LEU A 82 21.42 19.73 5.75
CA LEU A 82 20.62 18.95 6.68
C LEU A 82 20.00 17.72 5.99
N LEU A 83 20.42 16.52 6.40
CA LEU A 83 19.90 15.24 5.93
C LEU A 83 18.54 14.90 6.56
N GLY A 84 18.29 15.35 7.80
CA GLY A 84 17.04 15.05 8.48
C GLY A 84 16.88 15.65 9.88
N MET A 85 15.69 15.42 10.43
CA MET A 85 15.27 15.86 11.75
C MET A 85 14.47 14.73 12.43
N VAL A 86 14.72 14.49 13.72
CA VAL A 86 13.81 13.72 14.60
C VAL A 86 13.22 14.67 15.62
N ARG A 87 11.89 14.77 15.66
CA ARG A 87 11.15 15.67 16.54
C ARG A 87 10.24 14.88 17.48
N VAL A 88 10.18 15.29 18.75
CA VAL A 88 9.31 14.71 19.78
C VAL A 88 8.49 15.85 20.40
N ARG A 89 7.17 15.77 20.25
CA ARG A 89 6.21 16.69 20.88
C ARG A 89 6.24 16.48 22.39
N GLU A 90 6.28 17.56 23.18
CA GLU A 90 6.19 17.53 24.66
C GLU A 90 6.78 16.26 25.32
N PRO A 91 8.12 16.06 25.30
CA PRO A 91 8.72 14.73 25.53
C PRO A 91 8.32 14.03 26.83
N ASN A 92 8.05 14.80 27.89
CA ASN A 92 7.55 14.26 29.15
C ASN A 92 6.18 13.56 29.01
N GLN A 93 5.26 14.10 28.20
CA GLN A 93 3.95 13.50 27.92
C GLN A 93 4.05 12.31 26.96
N VAL A 94 5.01 12.34 26.02
CA VAL A 94 5.26 11.22 25.11
C VAL A 94 5.90 10.05 25.86
N LEU A 95 6.74 10.29 26.87
CA LEU A 95 7.24 9.24 27.75
C LEU A 95 6.13 8.59 28.61
N ASP A 96 5.06 9.32 28.95
CA ASP A 96 3.86 8.72 29.58
C ASP A 96 3.10 7.81 28.62
N ARG A 97 2.78 8.31 27.41
CA ARG A 97 2.01 7.56 26.42
C ARG A 97 2.80 6.38 25.85
N LEU A 98 4.05 6.57 25.47
CA LEU A 98 4.97 5.50 25.11
C LEU A 98 5.16 4.50 26.27
N GLY A 99 5.18 4.95 27.53
CA GLY A 99 5.21 4.07 28.69
C GLY A 99 3.99 3.16 28.81
N ALA A 100 2.78 3.70 28.58
CA ALA A 100 1.53 2.96 28.57
C ALA A 100 1.40 1.98 27.38
N TRP A 101 2.24 2.11 26.35
CA TRP A 101 2.37 1.17 25.23
C TRP A 101 3.52 0.17 25.45
N ALA A 102 4.68 0.61 25.93
CA ALA A 102 5.85 -0.22 26.18
C ALA A 102 5.62 -1.22 27.33
N GLU A 103 4.86 -0.86 28.37
CA GLU A 103 4.45 -1.76 29.45
C GLU A 103 3.57 -2.92 28.96
N LEU A 104 2.93 -2.81 27.80
CA LEU A 104 2.33 -3.97 27.14
C LEU A 104 3.43 -4.97 26.77
N PHE A 105 4.32 -4.59 25.85
CA PHE A 105 5.30 -5.50 25.25
C PHE A 105 6.38 -5.97 26.22
N GLN A 106 6.78 -5.11 27.16
CA GLN A 106 7.79 -5.40 28.18
C GLN A 106 7.28 -4.97 29.57
N PRO A 107 6.72 -5.90 30.37
CA PRO A 107 6.26 -5.61 31.72
C PRO A 107 7.34 -4.93 32.58
N GLY A 108 6.99 -3.79 33.19
CA GLY A 108 7.93 -2.95 33.94
C GLY A 108 8.62 -1.85 33.11
N MET A 109 8.56 -1.88 31.78
CA MET A 109 9.01 -0.77 30.91
C MET A 109 7.92 0.32 30.80
N ASN A 110 7.52 0.85 31.95
CA ASN A 110 6.52 1.91 32.04
C ASN A 110 7.17 3.31 31.96
N ALA A 111 6.33 4.35 32.04
CA ALA A 111 6.74 5.74 31.90
C ALA A 111 7.82 6.20 32.91
N ALA A 112 7.89 5.60 34.10
CA ALA A 112 8.93 5.91 35.08
C ALA A 112 10.27 5.25 34.70
N ALA A 113 10.22 4.00 34.20
CA ALA A 113 11.40 3.31 33.68
C ALA A 113 11.98 4.03 32.45
N LEU A 114 11.14 4.42 31.49
CA LEU A 114 11.55 5.17 30.29
C LEU A 114 12.16 6.53 30.64
N ARG A 115 11.56 7.30 31.56
CA ARG A 115 12.16 8.57 32.06
C ARG A 115 13.54 8.33 32.69
N THR A 116 13.66 7.29 33.52
CA THR A 116 14.94 6.92 34.15
C THR A 116 15.99 6.56 33.10
N GLN A 117 15.63 5.78 32.10
CA GLN A 117 16.53 5.43 30.99
C GLN A 117 16.95 6.66 30.18
N PHE A 118 16.00 7.53 29.81
CA PHE A 118 16.28 8.78 29.10
C PHE A 118 17.24 9.67 29.89
N GLN A 119 17.01 9.82 31.20
CA GLN A 119 17.87 10.62 32.09
C GLN A 119 19.26 10.01 32.26
N MET A 120 19.38 8.67 32.35
CA MET A 120 20.68 8.00 32.40
C MET A 120 21.47 8.10 31.09
N GLN A 121 20.80 8.06 29.94
CA GLN A 121 21.44 8.12 28.63
C GLN A 121 21.82 9.54 28.21
N SER A 122 21.00 10.55 28.53
CA SER A 122 21.22 11.95 28.12
C SER A 122 21.79 12.85 29.22
N GLY A 123 21.64 12.48 30.50
CA GLY A 123 21.86 13.37 31.64
C GLY A 123 20.83 14.50 31.76
N ILE A 124 19.75 14.48 30.96
CA ILE A 124 18.68 15.48 30.94
C ILE A 124 17.45 14.88 31.63
N ASP A 125 16.91 15.58 32.62
CA ASP A 125 15.68 15.19 33.29
C ASP A 125 14.46 15.64 32.46
N PRO A 126 13.64 14.72 31.92
CA PRO A 126 12.49 15.09 31.10
C PRO A 126 11.39 15.78 31.91
N THR A 127 11.39 15.66 33.25
CA THR A 127 10.43 16.37 34.12
C THR A 127 10.77 17.84 34.33
N GLN A 128 11.99 18.25 33.94
CA GLN A 128 12.45 19.65 33.99
C GLN A 128 12.29 20.36 32.64
N MET A 129 11.76 19.69 31.62
CA MET A 129 11.49 20.29 30.31
C MET A 129 10.28 21.24 30.36
N THR A 130 10.38 22.33 29.59
CA THR A 130 9.36 23.36 29.42
C THR A 130 8.05 22.75 28.86
N PRO A 131 6.90 22.81 29.58
CA PRO A 131 5.63 22.29 29.09
C PRO A 131 5.19 22.96 27.79
N GLY A 132 4.62 22.20 26.86
CA GLY A 132 4.35 22.66 25.48
C GLY A 132 5.58 22.72 24.57
N GLY A 133 6.81 22.56 25.10
CA GLY A 133 8.05 22.61 24.34
C GLY A 133 8.41 21.28 23.69
N ASN A 134 8.82 21.33 22.42
CA ASN A 134 9.26 20.17 21.66
C ASN A 134 10.79 19.97 21.74
N LEU A 135 11.22 18.70 21.71
CA LEU A 135 12.62 18.31 21.48
C LEU A 135 12.81 18.04 19.99
N ALA A 136 13.89 18.56 19.40
CA ALA A 136 14.26 18.25 18.03
C ALA A 136 15.76 17.98 17.89
N THR A 137 16.11 16.87 17.26
CA THR A 137 17.47 16.47 16.90
C THR A 137 17.65 16.62 15.39
N TYR A 138 18.79 17.14 14.98
CA TYR A 138 19.13 17.52 13.62
C TYR A 138 20.38 16.75 13.17
N ILE A 139 20.38 16.29 11.92
CA ILE A 139 21.43 15.46 11.33
C ILE A 139 21.91 16.11 10.03
N TRP A 140 23.18 16.48 9.98
CA TRP A 140 23.82 17.11 8.82
C TRP A 140 24.79 16.16 8.12
N ALA A 141 25.00 16.41 6.83
CA ALA A 141 25.99 15.74 6.01
C ALA A 141 27.42 15.92 6.60
N PRO A 142 28.28 14.89 6.51
CA PRO A 142 29.71 15.09 6.71
C PRO A 142 30.25 16.01 5.59
N PRO A 143 31.25 16.88 5.85
CA PRO A 143 31.85 17.72 4.82
C PRO A 143 32.39 16.89 3.65
N ARG A 144 31.98 17.23 2.41
CA ARG A 144 32.32 16.43 1.21
C ARG A 144 33.84 16.29 0.96
N GLU A 145 34.65 17.20 1.50
CA GLU A 145 36.12 17.15 1.45
C GLU A 145 36.76 16.18 2.47
N MET A 146 36.01 15.75 3.50
CA MET A 146 36.51 14.93 4.61
C MET A 146 35.44 13.93 5.08
N PRO A 147 35.34 12.74 4.45
CA PRO A 147 34.31 11.75 4.81
C PRO A 147 34.46 11.29 6.26
N GLY A 148 33.35 11.33 7.00
CA GLY A 148 33.27 11.03 8.42
C GLY A 148 31.83 10.72 8.85
N PRO A 149 31.55 10.59 10.16
CA PRO A 149 30.18 10.49 10.66
C PRO A 149 29.39 11.78 10.37
N PRO A 150 28.06 11.72 10.25
CA PRO A 150 27.24 12.91 10.14
C PRO A 150 27.35 13.78 11.41
N THR A 151 27.27 15.10 11.24
CA THR A 151 27.23 16.03 12.36
C THR A 151 25.84 15.99 12.99
N VAL A 152 25.74 15.91 14.32
CA VAL A 152 24.47 15.79 15.05
C VAL A 152 24.41 16.82 16.17
N GLY A 153 23.26 17.47 16.30
CA GLY A 153 22.94 18.38 17.39
C GLY A 153 21.43 18.44 17.64
N ALA A 154 20.99 19.13 18.69
CA ALA A 154 19.60 19.18 19.11
C ALA A 154 19.22 20.52 19.76
N ILE A 155 17.94 20.85 19.66
CA ILE A 155 17.25 21.87 20.45
C ILE A 155 16.43 21.15 21.52
N VAL A 156 16.79 21.35 22.79
CA VAL A 156 16.16 20.74 23.95
C VAL A 156 15.31 21.79 24.67
N PRO A 157 14.02 21.53 24.99
CA PRO A 157 13.14 22.48 25.67
C PRO A 157 13.45 22.51 27.18
N VAL A 158 14.64 22.98 27.56
CA VAL A 158 15.05 23.17 28.96
C VAL A 158 15.96 24.40 29.07
N ALA A 159 15.76 25.22 30.11
CA ALA A 159 16.47 26.49 30.29
C ALA A 159 18.00 26.37 30.43
N ALA A 160 18.51 25.23 30.92
CA ALA A 160 19.92 24.89 30.94
C ALA A 160 20.11 23.36 31.05
N ILE A 161 21.16 22.84 30.41
CA ILE A 161 21.61 21.45 30.60
C ILE A 161 22.31 21.31 31.96
N SER A 162 22.06 20.21 32.67
CA SER A 162 22.73 19.94 33.95
C SER A 162 24.25 19.85 33.78
N PRO A 163 25.08 20.46 34.65
CA PRO A 163 26.53 20.27 34.68
C PRO A 163 27.00 18.80 34.87
N THR A 164 26.08 17.88 35.18
CA THR A 164 26.34 16.43 35.28
C THR A 164 25.97 15.65 34.02
N SER A 165 25.42 16.29 32.98
CA SER A 165 25.13 15.65 31.70
C SER A 165 26.43 15.40 30.92
N PRO A 166 26.56 14.28 30.17
CA PRO A 166 27.67 14.09 29.24
C PRO A 166 27.78 15.20 28.19
N TYR A 167 26.67 15.91 27.90
CA TYR A 167 26.62 16.99 26.91
C TYR A 167 26.85 18.39 27.50
N ALA A 168 27.10 18.53 28.81
CA ALA A 168 27.19 19.84 29.46
C ALA A 168 28.28 20.75 28.85
N ALA A 169 29.40 20.18 28.40
CA ALA A 169 30.49 20.91 27.75
C ALA A 169 30.19 21.33 26.30
N ASP A 170 29.23 20.65 25.65
CA ASP A 170 28.80 20.85 24.26
C ASP A 170 27.36 21.38 24.22
N SER A 171 27.03 22.34 25.11
CA SER A 171 25.70 22.93 25.20
C SER A 171 25.70 24.45 25.39
N ALA A 172 24.63 25.11 24.94
CA ALA A 172 24.40 26.55 25.09
C ALA A 172 22.95 26.81 25.52
N ALA A 173 22.72 27.79 26.40
CA ALA A 173 21.41 28.09 26.99
C ALA A 173 20.81 29.37 26.40
N HIS A 174 19.55 29.30 25.94
CA HIS A 174 18.89 30.33 25.14
C HIS A 174 17.58 30.86 25.78
N GLY A 175 17.44 30.72 27.10
CA GLY A 175 16.30 31.20 27.87
C GLY A 175 15.46 30.07 28.43
N ASP A 176 14.47 29.59 27.67
CA ASP A 176 13.58 28.48 28.00
C ASP A 176 13.93 27.16 27.25
N TYR A 177 14.92 27.22 26.34
CA TYR A 177 15.51 26.08 25.64
C TYR A 177 17.04 26.13 25.65
N SER A 178 17.67 25.00 25.28
CA SER A 178 19.13 24.85 25.17
C SER A 178 19.50 24.15 23.87
N SER A 179 20.57 24.61 23.23
CA SER A 179 21.26 23.89 22.15
C SER A 179 22.19 22.83 22.73
N VAL A 180 22.30 21.69 22.05
CA VAL A 180 23.19 20.57 22.41
C VAL A 180 23.89 20.05 21.17
N GLY A 181 25.19 19.79 21.25
CA GLY A 181 25.98 19.13 20.21
C GLY A 181 26.40 17.71 20.60
N LEU A 182 26.51 16.81 19.61
CA LEU A 182 27.32 15.60 19.74
C LEU A 182 28.80 15.98 19.52
N GLY A 183 29.38 16.68 20.50
CA GLY A 183 30.68 17.33 20.40
C GLY A 183 30.64 18.72 19.75
N PRO A 184 31.79 19.43 19.68
CA PRO A 184 31.82 20.86 19.38
C PRO A 184 31.29 21.24 17.98
N GLN A 185 31.48 20.36 16.99
CA GLN A 185 30.96 20.56 15.63
C GLN A 185 29.44 20.50 15.59
N GLY A 186 28.83 19.60 16.37
CA GLY A 186 27.37 19.51 16.53
C GLY A 186 26.79 20.76 17.15
N LEU A 187 27.42 21.29 18.21
CA LEU A 187 26.98 22.53 18.84
C LEU A 187 27.14 23.70 17.86
N GLN A 188 28.27 23.79 17.16
CA GLN A 188 28.53 24.85 16.19
C GLN A 188 27.49 24.87 15.05
N ALA A 189 27.08 23.72 14.53
CA ALA A 189 26.05 23.62 13.48
C ALA A 189 24.66 24.06 13.97
N VAL A 190 24.31 23.73 15.22
CA VAL A 190 23.07 24.21 15.86
C VAL A 190 23.12 25.72 16.09
N GLU A 191 24.19 26.23 16.72
CA GLU A 191 24.34 27.66 17.05
C GLU A 191 24.35 28.58 15.81
N GLN A 192 24.87 28.09 14.67
CA GLN A 192 24.82 28.82 13.40
C GLN A 192 23.40 29.05 12.87
N ASN A 193 22.44 28.21 13.25
CA ASN A 193 21.07 28.20 12.74
C ASN A 193 20.00 28.28 13.85
N VAL A 194 20.39 28.60 15.09
CA VAL A 194 19.61 28.30 16.31
C VAL A 194 18.17 28.84 16.29
N GLU A 195 17.95 30.07 15.80
CA GLU A 195 16.60 30.65 15.70
C GLU A 195 15.70 29.86 14.72
N ALA A 196 16.25 29.44 13.57
CA ALA A 196 15.51 28.70 12.56
C ALA A 196 15.26 27.25 12.98
N LEU A 197 16.24 26.61 13.64
CA LEU A 197 16.07 25.27 14.21
C LEU A 197 15.06 25.29 15.36
N HIS A 198 15.11 26.28 16.26
CA HIS A 198 14.10 26.40 17.32
C HIS A 198 12.70 26.66 16.75
N ALA A 199 12.56 27.52 15.74
CA ALA A 199 11.29 27.72 15.05
C ALA A 199 10.75 26.45 14.39
N ALA A 200 11.62 25.62 13.79
CA ALA A 200 11.24 24.32 13.24
C ALA A 200 10.88 23.30 14.34
N ALA A 201 11.56 23.32 15.49
CA ALA A 201 11.22 22.50 16.64
C ALA A 201 9.80 22.82 17.15
N GLN A 202 9.50 24.10 17.40
CA GLN A 202 8.21 24.54 17.95
C GLN A 202 7.08 24.73 16.91
N ALA A 203 7.32 24.47 15.62
CA ALA A 203 6.25 24.44 14.63
C ALA A 203 5.17 23.41 15.03
N PRO A 204 3.88 23.58 14.65
CA PRO A 204 2.84 22.63 14.99
C PRO A 204 3.16 21.18 14.56
N THR A 205 2.65 20.21 15.33
CA THR A 205 2.61 18.80 14.94
C THR A 205 1.36 18.11 15.48
N ALA A 206 0.75 17.28 14.64
CA ALA A 206 -0.35 16.41 15.02
C ALA A 206 0.11 15.14 15.77
N ALA A 207 1.38 14.76 15.63
CA ALA A 207 1.94 13.50 16.11
C ALA A 207 2.84 13.67 17.35
N ASP A 208 3.18 12.57 17.99
CA ASP A 208 4.08 12.53 19.15
C ASP A 208 5.55 12.48 18.77
N VAL A 209 5.87 11.72 17.71
CA VAL A 209 7.21 11.62 17.13
C VAL A 209 7.12 11.80 15.64
N GLU A 210 8.04 12.58 15.08
CA GLU A 210 8.25 12.73 13.64
C GLU A 210 9.70 12.43 13.30
N LEU A 211 9.93 11.73 12.18
CA LEU A 211 11.25 11.45 11.62
C LEU A 211 11.23 11.91 10.16
N MET A 212 11.88 13.05 9.87
CA MET A 212 11.92 13.68 8.56
C MET A 212 13.28 13.47 7.89
N ALA A 213 13.27 13.10 6.61
CA ALA A 213 14.43 12.99 5.74
C ALA A 213 14.36 13.97 4.57
N ASN A 214 15.48 14.65 4.29
CA ASN A 214 15.73 15.42 3.08
C ASN A 214 16.24 14.44 2.01
N VAL A 215 15.35 13.97 1.14
CA VAL A 215 15.64 12.83 0.26
C VAL A 215 16.59 13.25 -0.87
N THR A 216 16.45 14.47 -1.41
CA THR A 216 17.35 15.03 -2.42
C THR A 216 18.81 15.06 -1.95
N GLU A 217 19.14 15.64 -0.78
CA GLU A 217 20.54 15.70 -0.30
C GLU A 217 21.08 14.31 0.08
N ILE A 218 20.24 13.41 0.60
CA ILE A 218 20.64 12.00 0.85
C ILE A 218 21.00 11.31 -0.48
N LEU A 219 20.30 11.59 -1.58
CA LEU A 219 20.58 11.00 -2.89
C LEU A 219 21.74 11.69 -3.62
N ASP A 220 21.97 12.99 -3.46
CA ASP A 220 23.16 13.67 -4.00
C ASP A 220 24.47 13.17 -3.35
N ILE A 221 24.39 12.63 -2.13
CA ILE A 221 25.55 12.03 -1.43
C ILE A 221 25.65 10.51 -1.65
N TYR A 222 24.53 9.77 -1.65
CA TYR A 222 24.52 8.30 -1.63
C TYR A 222 23.82 7.62 -2.83
N GLY A 223 23.23 8.38 -3.75
CA GLY A 223 22.43 7.86 -4.87
C GLY A 223 23.22 6.97 -5.83
N ASP A 224 24.42 7.37 -6.24
CA ASP A 224 25.32 6.55 -7.07
C ASP A 224 25.68 5.22 -6.38
N GLN A 225 25.93 5.26 -5.07
CA GLN A 225 26.19 4.04 -4.29
C GLN A 225 24.95 3.14 -4.23
N LEU A 226 23.76 3.72 -4.01
CA LEU A 226 22.50 3.00 -3.99
C LEU A 226 22.18 2.36 -5.35
N ARG A 227 22.37 3.08 -6.46
CA ARG A 227 22.24 2.54 -7.82
C ARG A 227 23.25 1.42 -8.09
N SER A 228 24.51 1.59 -7.67
CA SER A 228 25.54 0.54 -7.79
C SER A 228 25.19 -0.72 -6.98
N MET A 229 24.74 -0.57 -5.73
CA MET A 229 24.27 -1.70 -4.90
C MET A 229 23.05 -2.39 -5.51
N THR A 230 22.10 -1.63 -6.04
CA THR A 230 20.93 -2.15 -6.78
C THR A 230 21.33 -2.97 -8.00
N GLN A 231 22.33 -2.53 -8.79
CA GLN A 231 22.85 -3.30 -9.93
C GLN A 231 23.61 -4.56 -9.50
N MET A 232 24.38 -4.49 -8.40
CA MET A 232 25.08 -5.65 -7.86
C MET A 232 24.12 -6.72 -7.31
N ALA A 233 22.98 -6.33 -6.73
CA ALA A 233 22.00 -7.27 -6.17
C ALA A 233 21.44 -8.25 -7.22
N GLY A 234 21.02 -7.75 -8.39
CA GLY A 234 20.59 -8.59 -9.51
C GLY A 234 21.73 -9.49 -10.03
N GLY A 235 22.93 -8.92 -10.17
CA GLY A 235 24.13 -9.69 -10.55
C GLY A 235 24.47 -10.85 -9.60
N MET A 236 24.35 -10.65 -8.29
CA MET A 236 24.60 -11.69 -7.29
C MET A 236 23.56 -12.83 -7.34
N LEU A 237 22.28 -12.53 -7.58
CA LEU A 237 21.26 -13.56 -7.80
C LEU A 237 21.52 -14.35 -9.09
N MET A 238 21.93 -13.68 -10.17
CA MET A 238 22.33 -14.36 -11.42
C MET A 238 23.52 -15.31 -11.22
N MET A 239 24.47 -14.96 -10.34
CA MET A 239 25.64 -15.78 -10.01
C MET A 239 25.39 -16.87 -8.96
N SER A 240 24.21 -16.91 -8.32
CA SER A 240 23.91 -17.83 -7.21
C SER A 240 23.92 -19.32 -7.56
N GLY A 241 23.72 -19.66 -8.84
CA GLY A 241 23.61 -21.04 -9.33
C GLY A 241 22.25 -21.70 -9.07
N ASP A 242 21.32 -21.04 -8.37
CA ASP A 242 19.92 -21.48 -8.24
C ASP A 242 19.11 -20.99 -9.44
N PRO A 243 18.54 -21.88 -10.28
CA PRO A 243 17.71 -21.48 -11.42
C PRO A 243 16.50 -20.62 -11.05
N ASN A 244 15.96 -20.75 -9.84
CA ASN A 244 14.85 -19.92 -9.37
C ASN A 244 15.32 -18.50 -9.04
N ALA A 245 16.45 -18.36 -8.34
CA ALA A 245 17.05 -17.04 -8.09
C ALA A 245 17.43 -16.32 -9.40
N GLN A 246 17.91 -17.07 -10.41
CA GLN A 246 18.17 -16.56 -11.75
C GLN A 246 16.89 -16.09 -12.46
N ARG A 247 15.76 -16.81 -12.33
CA ARG A 247 14.45 -16.40 -12.86
C ARG A 247 13.92 -15.12 -12.19
N PHE A 248 14.09 -14.95 -10.88
CA PHE A 248 13.61 -13.77 -10.15
C PHE A 248 14.54 -12.55 -10.20
N ALA A 249 15.82 -12.71 -10.57
CA ALA A 249 16.78 -11.61 -10.60
C ALA A 249 16.36 -10.39 -11.45
N PRO A 250 15.77 -10.53 -12.67
CA PRO A 250 15.30 -9.38 -13.45
C PRO A 250 14.13 -8.64 -12.78
N ILE A 251 13.22 -9.37 -12.13
CA ILE A 251 12.06 -8.79 -11.44
C ILE A 251 12.53 -7.99 -10.22
N LEU A 252 13.41 -8.55 -9.38
CA LEU A 252 13.98 -7.80 -8.25
C LEU A 252 14.81 -6.60 -8.74
N GLN A 253 15.54 -6.75 -9.85
CA GLN A 253 16.29 -5.65 -10.46
C GLN A 253 15.36 -4.51 -10.90
N ALA A 254 14.18 -4.85 -11.45
CA ALA A 254 13.15 -3.89 -11.84
C ALA A 254 12.50 -3.22 -10.61
N GLU A 255 12.12 -3.99 -9.58
CA GLU A 255 11.57 -3.46 -8.32
C GLU A 255 12.54 -2.47 -7.65
N LEU A 256 13.82 -2.85 -7.50
CA LEU A 256 14.84 -1.99 -6.89
C LEU A 256 15.16 -0.76 -7.76
N THR A 257 15.13 -0.89 -9.09
CA THR A 257 15.30 0.27 -10.00
C THR A 257 14.12 1.22 -9.90
N ALA A 258 12.89 0.71 -9.89
CA ALA A 258 11.68 1.51 -9.73
C ALA A 258 11.62 2.19 -8.35
N LEU A 259 12.11 1.55 -7.29
CA LEU A 259 12.25 2.16 -5.97
C LEU A 259 13.21 3.36 -6.00
N VAL A 260 14.39 3.21 -6.62
CA VAL A 260 15.37 4.32 -6.70
C VAL A 260 14.85 5.45 -7.59
N ASP A 261 14.28 5.14 -8.76
CA ASP A 261 13.66 6.13 -9.66
C ASP A 261 12.45 6.85 -9.01
N PHE A 262 11.80 6.24 -8.01
CA PHE A 262 10.77 6.89 -7.19
C PHE A 262 11.39 7.78 -6.10
N LEU A 263 12.43 7.31 -5.41
CA LEU A 263 13.14 8.10 -4.39
C LEU A 263 13.76 9.37 -4.98
N GLU A 264 14.33 9.31 -6.19
CA GLU A 264 14.87 10.48 -6.91
C GLU A 264 13.82 11.52 -7.31
N LYS A 265 12.54 11.16 -7.31
CA LYS A 265 11.44 12.11 -7.52
C LYS A 265 10.95 12.75 -6.22
N LEU A 266 11.50 12.40 -5.05
CA LEU A 266 11.09 12.93 -3.75
C LEU A 266 12.07 13.99 -3.25
N ALA A 267 11.54 15.16 -2.91
CA ALA A 267 12.25 16.15 -2.13
C ALA A 267 12.38 15.72 -0.66
N ARG A 268 11.29 15.19 -0.08
CA ARG A 268 11.20 14.87 1.36
C ARG A 268 10.36 13.64 1.64
N ALA A 269 10.72 12.94 2.71
CA ALA A 269 9.90 11.92 3.35
C ALA A 269 9.79 12.20 4.86
N MET A 270 8.67 11.85 5.48
CA MET A 270 8.48 11.98 6.92
C MET A 270 7.62 10.83 7.46
N ILE A 271 8.11 10.16 8.50
CA ILE A 271 7.35 9.17 9.28
C ILE A 271 6.81 9.88 10.51
N THR A 272 5.53 9.69 10.83
CA THR A 272 4.89 10.21 12.04
C THR A 272 4.34 9.07 12.89
N ILE A 273 4.36 9.23 14.21
CA ILE A 273 3.87 8.26 15.19
C ILE A 273 3.08 9.01 16.27
N ASP A 274 1.85 8.59 16.55
CA ASP A 274 1.03 9.11 17.64
C ASP A 274 0.58 7.99 18.59
N PHE A 275 0.79 8.19 19.88
CA PHE A 275 0.61 7.16 20.92
C PHE A 275 -0.72 7.36 21.69
N ASP A 276 -1.85 7.47 20.98
CA ASP A 276 -3.17 7.57 21.61
C ASP A 276 -3.44 6.35 22.54
N PRO A 277 -4.15 6.52 23.68
CA PRO A 277 -4.40 5.43 24.62
C PRO A 277 -5.24 4.26 24.06
N ALA A 278 -6.04 4.48 23.00
CA ALA A 278 -6.90 3.47 22.39
C ALA A 278 -6.35 2.94 21.04
N HIS A 279 -5.45 3.66 20.38
CA HIS A 279 -4.85 3.25 19.11
C HIS A 279 -3.43 3.78 18.90
N LEU A 280 -2.60 3.01 18.19
CA LEU A 280 -1.35 3.52 17.64
C LEU A 280 -1.65 4.05 16.23
N GLU A 281 -1.27 5.29 15.93
CA GLU A 281 -1.31 5.80 14.56
C GLU A 281 0.10 5.97 13.98
N LEU A 282 0.28 5.47 12.76
CA LEU A 282 1.48 5.66 11.94
C LEU A 282 1.10 6.45 10.69
N GLY A 283 1.83 7.52 10.41
CA GLY A 283 1.70 8.29 9.19
C GLY A 283 2.97 8.24 8.34
N LEU A 284 2.80 8.20 7.01
CA LEU A 284 3.88 8.27 6.03
C LEU A 284 3.58 9.42 5.08
N PHE A 285 4.34 10.50 5.21
CA PHE A 285 4.29 11.67 4.35
C PHE A 285 5.41 11.63 3.32
N PHE A 286 5.10 12.03 2.09
CA PHE A 286 6.05 12.20 1.00
C PHE A 286 5.79 13.54 0.31
N GLN A 287 6.85 14.20 -0.15
CA GLN A 287 6.77 15.39 -1.00
C GLN A 287 7.65 15.16 -2.22
N GLY A 288 7.05 15.28 -3.40
CA GLY A 288 7.75 15.24 -4.68
C GLY A 288 8.67 16.45 -4.86
N GLU A 289 9.66 16.32 -5.75
CA GLU A 289 10.35 17.49 -6.29
C GLU A 289 9.43 18.32 -7.18
N ALA A 290 9.77 19.59 -7.38
CA ALA A 290 9.06 20.44 -8.35
C ALA A 290 9.09 19.78 -9.74
N ASP A 291 7.97 19.86 -10.45
CA ASP A 291 7.76 19.29 -11.79
C ASP A 291 7.92 17.74 -11.88
N SER A 292 8.04 17.02 -10.75
CA SER A 292 8.20 15.55 -10.69
C SER A 292 6.97 14.75 -11.18
N GLY A 293 5.80 15.38 -11.19
CA GLY A 293 4.49 14.77 -11.46
C GLY A 293 3.98 13.83 -10.37
N LEU A 294 4.67 13.69 -9.23
CA LEU A 294 4.20 12.85 -8.13
C LEU A 294 3.10 13.57 -7.33
N PHE A 295 2.04 12.84 -7.01
CA PHE A 295 0.99 13.25 -6.06
C PHE A 295 0.27 14.56 -6.43
N ASP A 296 0.18 14.86 -7.73
CA ASP A 296 -0.57 16.01 -8.28
C ASP A 296 -2.08 15.74 -8.36
N ALA A 297 -2.50 14.50 -8.07
CA ALA A 297 -3.88 14.16 -7.77
C ALA A 297 -4.41 15.04 -6.63
N GLY A 298 -5.42 15.86 -6.91
CA GLY A 298 -6.07 16.73 -5.92
C GLY A 298 -6.94 15.97 -4.93
N ALA A 299 -7.60 16.71 -4.04
CA ALA A 299 -8.62 16.15 -3.15
C ALA A 299 -9.81 15.64 -3.98
N VAL A 300 -10.16 14.36 -3.82
CA VAL A 300 -11.15 13.67 -4.68
C VAL A 300 -12.53 13.71 -4.03
N GLU A 301 -13.51 14.25 -4.76
CA GLU A 301 -14.93 14.04 -4.40
C GLU A 301 -15.36 12.65 -4.90
N GLN A 302 -15.85 11.82 -3.98
CA GLN A 302 -16.25 10.44 -4.28
C GLN A 302 -17.31 9.93 -3.29
N ARG A 303 -18.08 8.92 -3.71
CA ARG A 303 -19.01 8.19 -2.84
C ARG A 303 -18.26 7.17 -1.99
N ASP A 304 -18.83 6.79 -0.84
CA ASP A 304 -18.36 5.63 -0.09
C ASP A 304 -18.85 4.33 -0.76
N LEU A 305 -18.12 3.87 -1.78
CA LEU A 305 -18.33 2.58 -2.42
C LEU A 305 -17.93 1.41 -1.50
N MET A 306 -17.01 1.64 -0.55
CA MET A 306 -16.62 0.66 0.46
C MET A 306 -17.79 0.22 1.35
N ALA A 307 -18.74 1.13 1.60
CA ALA A 307 -19.98 0.88 2.32
C ALA A 307 -21.05 0.12 1.51
N LEU A 308 -20.86 -0.06 0.20
CA LEU A 308 -21.66 -0.94 -0.65
C LEU A 308 -21.16 -2.40 -0.63
N LEU A 309 -19.93 -2.65 -0.18
CA LEU A 309 -19.32 -3.99 -0.10
C LEU A 309 -19.86 -4.80 1.09
N PRO A 310 -19.86 -6.16 1.01
CA PRO A 310 -20.31 -7.02 2.11
C PRO A 310 -19.53 -6.75 3.41
N ALA A 311 -20.24 -6.33 4.45
CA ALA A 311 -19.68 -5.82 5.71
C ALA A 311 -18.99 -6.90 6.59
N ASP A 312 -19.21 -8.18 6.27
CA ASP A 312 -18.56 -9.35 6.85
C ASP A 312 -17.15 -9.62 6.28
N SER A 313 -16.78 -8.95 5.18
CA SER A 313 -15.52 -9.21 4.47
C SER A 313 -14.29 -8.86 5.32
N PRO A 314 -13.34 -9.79 5.52
CA PRO A 314 -12.11 -9.56 6.29
C PRO A 314 -11.26 -8.36 5.84
N VAL A 315 -11.28 -8.05 4.55
CA VAL A 315 -10.61 -6.88 3.97
C VAL A 315 -11.60 -6.14 3.08
N ARG A 316 -11.63 -4.81 3.21
CA ARG A 316 -12.33 -3.88 2.32
C ARG A 316 -11.41 -2.70 2.02
N VAL A 317 -11.31 -2.29 0.76
CA VAL A 317 -10.50 -1.14 0.31
C VAL A 317 -11.26 -0.31 -0.70
N GLN A 318 -10.95 0.98 -0.79
CA GLN A 318 -11.39 1.89 -1.85
C GLN A 318 -10.20 2.73 -2.33
N MET A 319 -10.13 2.95 -3.64
CA MET A 319 -9.10 3.75 -4.29
C MET A 319 -9.71 4.59 -5.41
N ALA A 320 -9.25 5.83 -5.55
CA ALA A 320 -9.53 6.69 -6.69
C ALA A 320 -8.30 6.79 -7.59
N LEU A 321 -8.51 6.59 -8.88
CA LEU A 321 -7.56 6.87 -9.95
C LEU A 321 -8.03 8.16 -10.64
N THR A 322 -7.42 9.28 -10.27
CA THR A 322 -7.70 10.62 -10.87
C THR A 322 -7.00 10.83 -12.22
N ASP A 323 -6.16 9.87 -12.61
CA ASP A 323 -5.52 9.78 -13.91
C ASP A 323 -5.24 8.28 -14.17
N PRO A 324 -6.22 7.54 -14.72
CA PRO A 324 -6.07 6.12 -15.05
C PRO A 324 -4.94 5.88 -16.07
N ARG A 325 -4.65 6.87 -16.92
CA ARG A 325 -3.55 6.83 -17.91
C ARG A 325 -2.19 6.91 -17.24
N ALA A 326 -1.91 7.88 -16.37
CA ALA A 326 -0.62 7.99 -15.68
C ALA A 326 -0.36 6.80 -14.74
N PHE A 327 -1.43 6.23 -14.16
CA PHE A 327 -1.38 4.94 -13.49
C PHE A 327 -0.93 3.83 -14.47
N ALA A 328 -1.60 3.70 -15.62
CA ALA A 328 -1.27 2.71 -16.64
C ALA A 328 0.17 2.89 -17.19
N GLU A 329 0.62 4.12 -17.48
CA GLU A 329 1.99 4.44 -17.91
C GLU A 329 3.04 3.99 -16.87
N THR A 330 2.73 4.13 -15.58
CA THR A 330 3.59 3.67 -14.48
C THR A 330 3.72 2.15 -14.45
N TYR A 331 2.60 1.42 -14.59
CA TYR A 331 2.61 -0.05 -14.67
C TYR A 331 3.22 -0.56 -15.98
N ALA A 332 3.02 0.13 -17.10
CA ALA A 332 3.65 -0.14 -18.39
C ALA A 332 5.18 -0.05 -18.29
N LYS A 333 5.72 1.00 -17.64
CA LYS A 333 7.16 1.09 -17.34
C LYS A 333 7.62 -0.10 -16.49
N TYR A 334 6.88 -0.47 -15.46
CA TYR A 334 7.25 -1.60 -14.59
C TYR A 334 7.27 -2.94 -15.33
N ILE A 335 6.24 -3.25 -16.13
CA ILE A 335 6.16 -4.48 -16.94
C ILE A 335 7.35 -4.56 -17.92
N LYS A 336 7.65 -3.46 -18.63
CA LYS A 336 8.77 -3.39 -19.58
C LYS A 336 10.15 -3.52 -18.91
N LEU A 337 10.28 -3.17 -17.62
CA LEU A 337 11.50 -3.39 -16.84
C LEU A 337 11.61 -4.83 -16.30
N ALA A 338 10.51 -5.38 -15.76
CA ALA A 338 10.47 -6.72 -15.17
C ALA A 338 10.63 -7.84 -16.22
N PHE A 339 10.16 -7.59 -17.45
CA PHE A 339 10.17 -8.53 -18.56
C PHE A 339 10.98 -8.00 -19.76
N PRO A 340 12.34 -7.99 -19.69
CA PRO A 340 13.20 -7.48 -20.76
C PRO A 340 13.16 -8.26 -22.08
N GLY A 341 12.34 -9.32 -22.16
CA GLY A 341 12.02 -10.05 -23.39
C GLY A 341 10.80 -9.54 -24.15
N VAL A 342 10.09 -8.51 -23.65
CA VAL A 342 8.93 -7.90 -24.32
C VAL A 342 9.30 -7.45 -25.74
N THR A 343 8.62 -8.01 -26.73
CA THR A 343 8.85 -7.69 -28.15
C THR A 343 8.30 -6.32 -28.52
N VAL A 344 8.69 -5.79 -29.69
CA VAL A 344 8.16 -4.51 -30.21
C VAL A 344 6.63 -4.54 -30.35
N GLN A 345 6.06 -5.69 -30.76
CA GLN A 345 4.61 -5.87 -30.84
C GLN A 345 3.98 -5.81 -29.45
N GLN A 346 4.52 -6.57 -28.49
CA GLN A 346 4.02 -6.60 -27.12
C GLN A 346 4.19 -5.25 -26.40
N SER A 347 5.22 -4.46 -26.72
CA SER A 347 5.31 -3.07 -26.26
C SER A 347 4.17 -2.22 -26.80
N ALA A 348 3.90 -2.29 -28.10
CA ALA A 348 2.80 -1.53 -28.72
C ALA A 348 1.43 -1.94 -28.15
N GLN A 349 1.24 -3.21 -27.79
CA GLN A 349 0.07 -3.70 -27.05
C GLN A 349 -0.06 -3.03 -25.67
N ILE A 350 1.02 -2.99 -24.88
CA ILE A 350 1.03 -2.25 -23.60
C ILE A 350 0.70 -0.76 -23.82
N ASP A 351 1.27 -0.14 -24.84
CA ASP A 351 1.09 1.29 -25.12
C ASP A 351 -0.34 1.62 -25.60
N GLN A 352 -1.04 0.67 -26.25
CA GLN A 352 -2.45 0.78 -26.60
C GLN A 352 -3.36 0.57 -25.37
N LEU A 353 -3.07 -0.40 -24.50
CA LEU A 353 -3.72 -0.57 -23.18
C LEU A 353 -3.69 0.74 -22.36
N VAL A 354 -2.55 1.44 -22.39
CA VAL A 354 -2.38 2.76 -21.77
C VAL A 354 -3.24 3.84 -22.43
N GLU A 355 -3.29 3.90 -23.76
CA GLU A 355 -4.10 4.88 -24.49
C GLU A 355 -5.60 4.66 -24.26
N ASP A 356 -6.06 3.41 -24.33
CA ASP A 356 -7.43 3.00 -24.08
C ASP A 356 -7.89 3.39 -22.66
N LEU A 357 -7.08 3.11 -21.62
CA LEU A 357 -7.39 3.51 -20.24
C LEU A 357 -7.46 5.03 -20.07
N GLY A 358 -6.77 5.79 -20.92
CA GLY A 358 -6.83 7.25 -20.97
C GLY A 358 -8.10 7.83 -21.60
N GLN A 359 -9.14 7.02 -21.86
CA GLN A 359 -10.48 7.52 -22.23
C GLN A 359 -11.39 7.80 -21.02
N PHE A 360 -11.02 7.33 -19.82
CA PHE A 360 -11.75 7.56 -18.57
C PHE A 360 -11.07 8.70 -17.79
N ASP A 361 -11.81 9.77 -17.46
CA ASP A 361 -11.24 10.92 -16.72
C ASP A 361 -10.92 10.53 -15.26
N GLN A 362 -11.78 9.75 -14.62
CA GLN A 362 -11.61 9.26 -13.26
C GLN A 362 -12.26 7.89 -13.07
N MET A 363 -11.57 6.98 -12.37
CA MET A 363 -12.15 5.72 -11.89
C MET A 363 -12.09 5.66 -10.36
N VAL A 364 -13.20 5.39 -9.69
CA VAL A 364 -13.21 5.07 -8.26
C VAL A 364 -13.63 3.62 -8.11
N PHE A 365 -12.80 2.80 -7.45
CA PHE A 365 -13.13 1.40 -7.21
C PHE A 365 -13.00 1.03 -5.74
N ALA A 366 -13.93 0.23 -5.25
CA ALA A 366 -13.85 -0.43 -3.96
C ALA A 366 -13.86 -1.96 -4.15
N GLN A 367 -13.04 -2.67 -3.38
CA GLN A 367 -12.92 -4.13 -3.42
C GLN A 367 -13.04 -4.72 -2.01
N SER A 368 -13.67 -5.88 -1.93
CA SER A 368 -13.71 -6.73 -0.73
C SER A 368 -13.09 -8.08 -1.03
N LEU A 369 -12.39 -8.66 -0.05
CA LEU A 369 -11.74 -9.97 -0.17
C LEU A 369 -12.12 -10.87 1.00
N ARG A 370 -12.54 -12.10 0.69
CA ARG A 370 -12.66 -13.21 1.62
C ARG A 370 -12.16 -14.52 1.00
N LEU A 371 -11.82 -15.50 1.84
CA LEU A 371 -11.62 -16.89 1.41
C LEU A 371 -12.72 -17.76 2.02
N GLU A 372 -13.26 -18.69 1.23
CA GLU A 372 -14.14 -19.76 1.69
C GLU A 372 -13.45 -21.11 1.55
N SER A 373 -13.88 -22.11 2.34
CA SER A 373 -13.37 -23.48 2.26
C SER A 373 -14.34 -24.34 1.45
N THR A 374 -13.96 -24.72 0.23
CA THR A 374 -14.75 -25.63 -0.63
C THR A 374 -14.34 -27.09 -0.42
N SER A 375 -15.29 -28.02 -0.62
CA SER A 375 -15.03 -29.46 -0.50
C SER A 375 -14.39 -30.02 -1.77
N GLY A 376 -13.05 -30.00 -1.85
CA GLY A 376 -12.29 -30.63 -2.93
C GLY A 376 -12.09 -32.14 -2.74
N SER A 377 -11.70 -32.83 -3.82
CA SER A 377 -11.39 -34.27 -3.81
C SER A 377 -10.19 -34.65 -2.93
N GLN A 378 -9.31 -33.69 -2.64
CA GLN A 378 -8.14 -33.83 -1.76
C GLN A 378 -8.36 -33.23 -0.35
N GLY A 379 -9.59 -32.82 -0.02
CA GLY A 379 -9.93 -32.14 1.24
C GLY A 379 -10.40 -30.69 1.04
N PRO A 380 -10.52 -29.89 2.12
CA PRO A 380 -10.90 -28.48 2.01
C PRO A 380 -9.88 -27.69 1.19
N GLN A 381 -10.36 -26.90 0.23
CA GLN A 381 -9.54 -26.02 -0.61
C GLN A 381 -9.92 -24.55 -0.38
N PRO A 382 -8.95 -23.61 -0.39
CA PRO A 382 -9.26 -22.19 -0.43
C PRO A 382 -9.91 -21.81 -1.76
N LYS A 383 -11.13 -21.27 -1.72
CA LYS A 383 -11.68 -20.47 -2.81
C LYS A 383 -11.60 -19.00 -2.44
N MET A 384 -10.84 -18.23 -3.21
CA MET A 384 -10.81 -16.78 -3.09
C MET A 384 -12.09 -16.19 -3.68
N ILE A 385 -12.73 -15.29 -2.93
CA ILE A 385 -13.90 -14.53 -3.36
C ILE A 385 -13.60 -13.04 -3.23
N VAL A 386 -13.81 -12.32 -4.33
CA VAL A 386 -13.66 -10.86 -4.39
C VAL A 386 -14.94 -10.27 -4.95
N HIS A 387 -15.50 -9.28 -4.27
CA HIS A 387 -16.54 -8.42 -4.85
C HIS A 387 -16.00 -7.01 -4.98
N SER A 388 -16.22 -6.38 -6.13
CA SER A 388 -15.81 -5.01 -6.39
C SER A 388 -16.97 -4.17 -6.92
N VAL A 389 -16.93 -2.88 -6.60
CA VAL A 389 -17.79 -1.83 -7.14
C VAL A 389 -16.89 -0.80 -7.80
N ILE A 390 -17.21 -0.39 -9.02
CA ILE A 390 -16.47 0.62 -9.78
C ILE A 390 -17.45 1.72 -10.18
N GLU A 391 -17.17 2.96 -9.80
CA GLU A 391 -17.81 4.18 -10.29
C GLU A 391 -16.88 4.82 -11.35
N VAL A 392 -17.44 5.12 -12.51
CA VAL A 392 -16.77 5.78 -13.65
C VAL A 392 -17.71 6.80 -14.29
N ASP A 393 -17.14 7.67 -15.12
CA ASP A 393 -17.86 8.58 -16.02
C ASP A 393 -18.77 7.85 -17.02
N ASP A 394 -18.29 6.77 -17.66
CA ASP A 394 -19.10 5.93 -18.55
C ASP A 394 -19.00 4.42 -18.23
N ALA A 395 -19.99 3.96 -17.45
CA ALA A 395 -20.17 2.54 -17.09
C ALA A 395 -20.68 1.65 -18.24
N GLU A 396 -21.10 2.23 -19.38
CA GLU A 396 -21.42 1.47 -20.60
C GLU A 396 -20.15 1.23 -21.40
N ALA A 397 -19.35 2.28 -21.62
CA ALA A 397 -18.02 2.17 -22.21
C ALA A 397 -17.15 1.16 -21.44
N LEU A 398 -17.09 1.22 -20.11
CA LEU A 398 -16.35 0.26 -19.29
C LEU A 398 -16.81 -1.20 -19.47
N MET A 399 -18.09 -1.46 -19.74
CA MET A 399 -18.58 -2.82 -20.04
C MET A 399 -18.18 -3.27 -21.45
N GLU A 400 -18.34 -2.43 -22.48
CA GLU A 400 -17.89 -2.74 -23.85
C GLU A 400 -16.37 -2.98 -23.89
N PHE A 401 -15.64 -2.14 -23.17
CA PHE A 401 -14.21 -2.23 -22.92
C PHE A 401 -13.86 -3.62 -22.40
N VAL A 402 -14.37 -4.03 -21.23
CA VAL A 402 -14.08 -5.37 -20.63
C VAL A 402 -14.41 -6.52 -21.59
N ARG A 403 -15.54 -6.45 -22.30
CA ARG A 403 -15.96 -7.45 -23.30
C ARG A 403 -14.95 -7.61 -24.45
N GLU A 404 -14.45 -6.51 -25.00
CA GLU A 404 -13.44 -6.52 -26.07
C GLU A 404 -12.10 -7.09 -25.55
N LYS A 405 -11.69 -6.73 -24.33
CA LYS A 405 -10.35 -6.99 -23.81
C LYS A 405 -10.13 -8.46 -23.48
N ILE A 406 -11.17 -9.12 -22.99
CA ILE A 406 -11.14 -10.56 -22.70
C ILE A 406 -10.93 -11.41 -23.98
N ALA A 407 -11.30 -10.92 -25.16
CA ALA A 407 -10.92 -11.56 -26.42
C ALA A 407 -9.40 -11.48 -26.69
N ILE A 408 -8.73 -10.40 -26.25
CA ILE A 408 -7.29 -10.18 -26.42
C ILE A 408 -6.46 -10.92 -25.37
N ILE A 409 -6.91 -11.02 -24.12
CA ILE A 409 -6.22 -11.81 -23.07
C ILE A 409 -6.00 -13.27 -23.51
N ASN A 410 -6.86 -13.81 -24.38
CA ASN A 410 -6.73 -15.15 -24.95
C ASN A 410 -5.70 -15.30 -26.08
N GLN A 411 -5.22 -14.22 -26.71
CA GLN A 411 -4.47 -14.27 -27.99
C GLN A 411 -3.34 -13.23 -28.12
N GLY A 412 -3.17 -12.32 -27.17
CA GLY A 412 -2.15 -11.26 -27.15
C GLY A 412 -1.05 -11.49 -26.11
N MET A 413 -0.23 -10.44 -25.87
CA MET A 413 0.95 -10.45 -24.98
C MET A 413 0.77 -11.24 -23.68
N LEU A 414 -0.37 -11.09 -23.00
CA LEU A 414 -0.59 -11.69 -21.68
C LEU A 414 -0.61 -13.22 -21.78
N HIS A 415 -1.24 -13.78 -22.81
CA HIS A 415 -1.22 -15.21 -23.09
C HIS A 415 0.22 -15.70 -23.32
N ASP A 416 1.00 -14.99 -24.15
CA ASP A 416 2.42 -15.30 -24.38
C ASP A 416 3.24 -15.24 -23.08
N LEU A 417 3.00 -14.21 -22.27
CA LEU A 417 3.74 -13.94 -21.03
C LEU A 417 3.47 -15.02 -19.99
N TYR A 418 2.21 -15.33 -19.69
CA TYR A 418 1.84 -16.42 -18.79
C TYR A 418 2.33 -17.78 -19.33
N THR A 419 2.22 -18.04 -20.64
CA THR A 419 2.73 -19.27 -21.27
C THR A 419 4.25 -19.38 -21.14
N SER A 420 4.99 -18.27 -21.26
CA SER A 420 6.45 -18.23 -21.05
C SER A 420 6.86 -18.48 -19.58
N MET A 421 5.94 -18.27 -18.64
CA MET A 421 6.07 -18.62 -17.22
C MET A 421 5.53 -20.04 -16.89
N GLY A 422 5.10 -20.81 -17.89
CA GLY A 422 4.56 -22.17 -17.70
C GLY A 422 3.10 -22.21 -17.24
N MET A 423 2.28 -21.22 -17.60
CA MET A 423 0.85 -21.16 -17.29
C MET A 423 0.05 -20.72 -18.52
N THR A 424 -0.72 -21.59 -19.15
CA THR A 424 -1.58 -21.22 -20.28
C THR A 424 -2.93 -20.75 -19.74
N MET A 425 -3.19 -19.45 -19.78
CA MET A 425 -4.47 -18.86 -19.38
C MET A 425 -5.43 -18.78 -20.58
N THR A 426 -6.67 -19.22 -20.38
CA THR A 426 -7.78 -19.13 -21.33
C THR A 426 -9.04 -18.64 -20.62
N ILE A 427 -9.70 -17.60 -21.12
CA ILE A 427 -10.96 -17.09 -20.57
C ILE A 427 -12.07 -17.35 -21.59
N SER A 428 -13.12 -18.07 -21.20
CA SER A 428 -14.32 -18.27 -22.00
C SER A 428 -15.36 -17.17 -21.68
N PRO A 429 -15.65 -16.24 -22.60
CA PRO A 429 -16.66 -15.20 -22.38
C PRO A 429 -18.06 -15.69 -22.72
N GLU A 430 -18.98 -15.52 -21.77
CA GLU A 430 -20.42 -15.76 -21.89
C GLU A 430 -21.17 -14.45 -21.57
N PRO A 431 -21.18 -13.48 -22.50
CA PRO A 431 -21.85 -12.20 -22.29
C PRO A 431 -23.36 -12.38 -22.19
N GLU A 432 -23.99 -11.62 -21.29
CA GLU A 432 -25.45 -11.59 -21.05
C GLU A 432 -26.06 -12.98 -20.79
N VAL A 433 -25.30 -13.89 -20.18
CA VAL A 433 -25.69 -15.29 -19.95
C VAL A 433 -26.93 -15.43 -19.05
N ARG A 434 -27.19 -14.45 -18.19
CA ARG A 434 -28.36 -14.42 -17.29
C ARG A 434 -28.76 -13.00 -16.91
N GLU A 435 -30.02 -12.86 -16.52
CA GLU A 435 -30.57 -11.64 -15.91
C GLU A 435 -30.83 -11.90 -14.41
N VAL A 436 -30.37 -10.99 -13.55
CA VAL A 436 -30.64 -10.99 -12.11
C VAL A 436 -31.39 -9.72 -11.74
N GLU A 437 -32.61 -9.85 -11.22
CA GLU A 437 -33.45 -8.71 -10.77
C GLU A 437 -33.70 -7.62 -11.85
N GLY A 438 -33.58 -7.94 -13.14
CA GLY A 438 -33.58 -6.93 -14.22
C GLY A 438 -32.23 -6.20 -14.39
N VAL A 439 -31.12 -6.91 -14.20
CA VAL A 439 -29.75 -6.50 -14.56
C VAL A 439 -29.12 -7.66 -15.33
N SER A 440 -28.56 -7.38 -16.51
CA SER A 440 -27.85 -8.39 -17.31
C SER A 440 -26.46 -8.65 -16.71
N VAL A 441 -26.03 -9.92 -16.73
CA VAL A 441 -24.76 -10.39 -16.18
C VAL A 441 -23.96 -11.09 -17.26
N ASP A 442 -22.74 -10.60 -17.50
CA ASP A 442 -21.72 -11.33 -18.25
C ASP A 442 -21.01 -12.32 -17.33
N HIS A 443 -20.71 -13.51 -17.83
CA HIS A 443 -19.91 -14.51 -17.13
C HIS A 443 -18.61 -14.81 -17.87
N TYR A 444 -17.54 -15.05 -17.12
CA TYR A 444 -16.20 -15.29 -17.65
C TYR A 444 -15.54 -16.43 -16.87
N ALA A 445 -15.45 -17.60 -17.50
CA ALA A 445 -14.78 -18.77 -16.92
C ALA A 445 -13.29 -18.74 -17.27
N LEU A 446 -12.41 -18.62 -16.27
CA LEU A 446 -10.97 -18.70 -16.43
C LEU A 446 -10.49 -20.14 -16.22
N LYS A 447 -9.80 -20.68 -17.21
CA LYS A 447 -9.03 -21.91 -17.12
C LYS A 447 -7.54 -21.59 -17.15
N VAL A 448 -6.77 -22.22 -16.27
CA VAL A 448 -5.30 -22.09 -16.20
C VAL A 448 -4.69 -23.49 -16.25
N ASP A 449 -4.09 -23.85 -17.38
CA ASP A 449 -3.27 -25.06 -17.50
C ASP A 449 -1.85 -24.76 -17.03
N VAL A 450 -1.28 -25.59 -16.14
CA VAL A 450 0.08 -25.40 -15.60
C VAL A 450 1.05 -26.42 -16.22
N ASP A 451 2.21 -25.95 -16.68
CA ASP A 451 3.24 -26.78 -17.31
C ASP A 451 4.04 -27.56 -16.25
N GLU A 452 3.74 -28.87 -16.12
CA GLU A 452 4.46 -29.83 -15.27
C GLU A 452 5.96 -29.95 -15.60
N THR A 453 6.44 -29.43 -16.73
CA THR A 453 7.87 -29.36 -17.05
C THR A 453 8.56 -28.12 -16.46
N MET A 454 7.80 -27.08 -16.10
CA MET A 454 8.32 -25.86 -15.48
C MET A 454 8.14 -25.83 -13.96
N PHE A 455 7.13 -26.54 -13.43
CA PHE A 455 6.78 -26.64 -12.00
C PHE A 455 6.80 -28.09 -11.51
N PRO A 456 7.26 -28.39 -10.28
CA PRO A 456 7.10 -29.71 -9.68
C PRO A 456 5.63 -30.11 -9.60
N ALA A 457 5.29 -31.38 -9.87
CA ALA A 457 3.88 -31.82 -9.96
C ALA A 457 3.01 -31.54 -8.71
N GLU A 458 3.58 -31.57 -7.50
CA GLU A 458 2.88 -31.15 -6.25
C GLU A 458 2.51 -29.65 -6.26
N GLU A 459 3.38 -28.81 -6.84
CA GLU A 459 3.17 -27.36 -6.94
C GLU A 459 2.24 -27.02 -8.12
N ALA A 460 2.40 -27.68 -9.27
CA ALA A 460 1.52 -27.54 -10.42
C ALA A 460 0.06 -27.91 -10.08
N ALA A 461 -0.17 -29.10 -9.50
CA ALA A 461 -1.50 -29.54 -9.08
C ALA A 461 -2.12 -28.66 -7.99
N ARG A 462 -1.30 -28.04 -7.12
CA ARG A 462 -1.79 -27.08 -6.11
C ARG A 462 -2.09 -25.70 -6.69
N MET A 463 -1.40 -25.28 -7.75
CA MET A 463 -1.76 -24.09 -8.51
C MET A 463 -3.07 -24.33 -9.26
N GLU A 464 -3.17 -25.42 -10.02
CA GLU A 464 -4.39 -25.82 -10.73
C GLU A 464 -5.60 -25.94 -9.79
N ALA A 465 -5.45 -26.57 -8.62
CA ALA A 465 -6.53 -26.68 -7.61
C ALA A 465 -6.99 -25.33 -7.02
N MET A 466 -6.23 -24.25 -7.21
CA MET A 466 -6.52 -22.91 -6.67
C MET A 466 -7.00 -21.91 -7.75
N VAL A 467 -6.68 -22.13 -9.03
CA VAL A 467 -7.08 -21.23 -10.15
C VAL A 467 -7.82 -21.92 -11.32
N GLY A 468 -7.92 -23.25 -11.35
CA GLY A 468 -8.50 -24.00 -12.48
C GLY A 468 -10.02 -23.88 -12.64
N ASP A 469 -10.75 -23.69 -11.53
CA ASP A 469 -12.20 -23.41 -11.49
C ASP A 469 -12.48 -21.95 -11.08
N LEU A 470 -11.61 -21.01 -11.48
CA LEU A 470 -11.82 -19.59 -11.23
C LEU A 470 -12.79 -19.02 -12.26
N SER A 471 -13.79 -18.27 -11.82
CA SER A 471 -14.69 -17.55 -12.71
C SER A 471 -15.06 -16.21 -12.12
N PHE A 472 -15.41 -15.27 -12.99
CA PHE A 472 -15.90 -13.96 -12.59
C PHE A 472 -17.13 -13.55 -13.40
N ASP A 473 -18.02 -12.82 -12.73
CA ASP A 473 -19.18 -12.18 -13.32
C ASP A 473 -18.96 -10.67 -13.35
N VAL A 474 -19.52 -10.00 -14.36
CA VAL A 474 -19.53 -8.53 -14.46
C VAL A 474 -20.94 -8.06 -14.82
N ALA A 475 -21.41 -7.01 -14.15
CA ALA A 475 -22.77 -6.50 -14.33
C ALA A 475 -22.84 -4.98 -14.12
N ARG A 476 -23.52 -4.26 -15.02
CA ARG A 476 -23.77 -2.82 -14.88
C ARG A 476 -24.99 -2.55 -14.00
N PHE A 477 -24.78 -1.79 -12.93
CA PHE A 477 -25.80 -1.33 -12.00
C PHE A 477 -25.92 0.20 -12.09
N GLY A 478 -26.67 0.69 -13.09
CA GLY A 478 -26.83 2.12 -13.34
C GLY A 478 -25.52 2.78 -13.80
N ASP A 479 -24.96 3.62 -12.92
CA ASP A 479 -23.68 4.30 -13.05
C ASP A 479 -22.49 3.52 -12.44
N LEU A 480 -22.75 2.35 -11.84
CA LEU A 480 -21.73 1.48 -11.27
C LEU A 480 -21.49 0.24 -12.16
N VAL A 481 -20.25 -0.21 -12.27
CA VAL A 481 -19.91 -1.56 -12.73
C VAL A 481 -19.60 -2.43 -11.51
N LEU A 482 -20.27 -3.58 -11.42
CA LEU A 482 -20.09 -4.55 -10.35
C LEU A 482 -19.33 -5.76 -10.88
N TYR A 483 -18.39 -6.26 -10.07
CA TYR A 483 -17.56 -7.41 -10.38
C TYR A 483 -17.62 -8.41 -9.22
N SER A 484 -17.71 -9.69 -9.54
CA SER A 484 -17.61 -10.78 -8.55
C SER A 484 -16.72 -11.88 -9.09
N MET A 485 -15.68 -12.26 -8.35
CA MET A 485 -14.80 -13.38 -8.66
C MET A 485 -14.97 -14.47 -7.61
N GLY A 486 -14.98 -15.73 -8.05
CA GLY A 486 -15.08 -16.91 -7.18
C GLY A 486 -16.49 -17.21 -6.66
N ALA A 487 -17.44 -16.29 -6.75
CA ALA A 487 -18.85 -16.48 -6.38
C ALA A 487 -19.79 -15.85 -7.42
N PRO A 488 -21.02 -16.39 -7.61
CA PRO A 488 -22.03 -15.74 -8.44
C PRO A 488 -22.41 -14.35 -7.91
N ILE A 489 -22.40 -13.34 -8.79
CA ILE A 489 -22.73 -11.95 -8.43
C ILE A 489 -24.17 -11.76 -7.95
N ASP A 490 -25.04 -12.74 -8.18
CA ASP A 490 -26.48 -12.73 -7.87
C ASP A 490 -26.78 -12.30 -6.42
N GLY A 491 -26.05 -12.85 -5.46
CA GLY A 491 -26.22 -12.53 -4.03
C GLY A 491 -25.76 -11.11 -3.68
N PHE A 492 -24.74 -10.60 -4.37
CA PHE A 492 -24.22 -9.25 -4.21
C PHE A 492 -25.20 -8.22 -4.80
N LEU A 493 -25.65 -8.43 -6.05
CA LEU A 493 -26.71 -7.65 -6.71
C LEU A 493 -27.99 -7.58 -5.86
N THR A 494 -28.41 -8.72 -5.30
CA THR A 494 -29.61 -8.80 -4.44
C THR A 494 -29.43 -7.99 -3.16
N SER A 495 -28.27 -8.09 -2.50
CA SER A 495 -27.97 -7.35 -1.26
C SER A 495 -27.93 -5.85 -1.51
N LEU A 496 -27.31 -5.41 -2.61
CA LEU A 496 -27.28 -4.00 -3.03
C LEU A 496 -28.70 -3.44 -3.19
N LYS A 497 -29.58 -4.12 -3.95
CA LYS A 497 -30.97 -3.67 -4.15
C LYS A 497 -31.82 -3.61 -2.87
N GLN A 498 -31.43 -4.36 -1.83
CA GLN A 498 -32.12 -4.35 -0.53
C GLN A 498 -31.53 -3.33 0.45
N THR A 499 -30.44 -2.64 0.11
CA THR A 499 -29.74 -1.70 1.00
C THR A 499 -30.38 -0.31 0.94
N VAL A 500 -31.37 -0.09 1.80
CA VAL A 500 -32.14 1.17 1.89
C VAL A 500 -31.37 2.31 2.58
N ALA A 501 -30.37 1.98 3.40
CA ALA A 501 -29.52 2.98 4.08
C ALA A 501 -28.07 2.46 4.20
N VAL A 502 -27.14 3.24 3.67
CA VAL A 502 -25.71 2.93 3.63
C VAL A 502 -25.02 3.71 4.77
N THR A 503 -24.40 3.00 5.72
CA THR A 503 -23.59 3.62 6.79
C THR A 503 -22.16 3.81 6.28
N PRO A 504 -21.55 5.00 6.40
CA PRO A 504 -20.17 5.23 5.96
C PRO A 504 -19.18 4.24 6.58
N SER A 505 -18.15 3.87 5.82
CA SER A 505 -17.03 3.03 6.24
C SER A 505 -16.32 3.58 7.48
N GLN A 506 -15.79 2.67 8.31
CA GLN A 506 -15.03 3.04 9.51
C GLN A 506 -13.82 3.90 9.15
N SER A 507 -13.17 3.63 8.01
CA SER A 507 -12.07 4.43 7.49
C SER A 507 -12.48 5.87 7.13
N MET A 508 -13.62 6.07 6.48
CA MET A 508 -14.11 7.43 6.14
C MET A 508 -14.81 8.14 7.32
N GLN A 509 -15.12 7.44 8.41
CA GLN A 509 -15.48 8.06 9.70
C GLN A 509 -14.25 8.44 10.54
N ALA A 510 -13.19 7.62 10.49
CA ALA A 510 -11.98 7.76 11.30
C ALA A 510 -10.99 8.81 10.77
N PHE A 511 -11.07 9.10 9.47
CA PHE A 511 -10.26 10.06 8.73
C PHE A 511 -11.17 11.01 7.93
N GLN A 512 -10.65 12.13 7.43
CA GLN A 512 -11.44 13.09 6.67
C GLN A 512 -11.74 12.58 5.24
N GLY A 513 -12.88 12.95 4.66
CA GLY A 513 -13.24 12.69 3.26
C GLY A 513 -12.40 13.51 2.29
N GLY A 514 -12.09 12.97 1.10
CA GLY A 514 -11.25 13.62 0.08
C GLY A 514 -9.94 12.92 -0.27
N GLY A 515 -9.62 11.81 0.40
CA GLY A 515 -8.43 11.00 0.11
C GLY A 515 -8.56 10.13 -1.14
N ILE A 516 -7.43 9.77 -1.74
CA ILE A 516 -7.33 8.86 -2.90
C ILE A 516 -7.40 7.38 -2.52
N PHE A 517 -7.30 7.04 -1.23
CA PHE A 517 -7.30 5.66 -0.74
C PHE A 517 -7.94 5.57 0.65
N TYR A 518 -8.70 4.50 0.89
CA TYR A 518 -9.22 4.08 2.19
C TYR A 518 -9.16 2.57 2.33
N GLY A 519 -9.07 2.06 3.56
CA GLY A 519 -9.14 0.63 3.79
C GLY A 519 -9.46 0.23 5.22
N GLU A 520 -10.08 -0.95 5.34
CA GLU A 520 -10.40 -1.64 6.56
C GLU A 520 -9.88 -3.08 6.47
N VAL A 521 -9.21 -3.54 7.52
CA VAL A 521 -8.94 -4.97 7.73
C VAL A 521 -9.50 -5.37 9.09
N ASN A 522 -10.50 -6.25 9.10
CA ASN A 522 -10.97 -6.89 10.33
C ASN A 522 -9.97 -8.02 10.68
N PRO A 523 -9.15 -7.87 11.74
CA PRO A 523 -8.08 -8.82 12.01
C PRO A 523 -8.61 -10.16 12.52
N ALA A 524 -9.75 -10.18 13.21
CA ALA A 524 -10.36 -11.42 13.69
C ALA A 524 -10.90 -12.24 12.51
N ALA A 525 -11.69 -11.61 11.64
CA ALA A 525 -12.21 -12.25 10.44
C ALA A 525 -11.07 -12.70 9.48
N LEU A 526 -9.99 -11.92 9.38
CA LEU A 526 -8.80 -12.30 8.57
C LEU A 526 -8.10 -13.54 9.13
N LEU A 527 -7.93 -13.65 10.46
CA LEU A 527 -7.29 -14.83 11.05
C LEU A 527 -8.20 -16.07 11.02
N GLU A 528 -9.51 -15.94 11.20
CA GLU A 528 -10.44 -17.06 10.98
C GLU A 528 -10.47 -17.52 9.52
N MET A 529 -10.45 -16.58 8.57
CA MET A 529 -10.32 -16.86 7.14
C MET A 529 -9.03 -17.64 6.83
N LEU A 530 -7.90 -17.28 7.45
CA LEU A 530 -6.64 -18.02 7.31
C LEU A 530 -6.68 -19.39 8.00
N ARG A 531 -7.35 -19.52 9.17
CA ARG A 531 -7.56 -20.81 9.84
C ARG A 531 -8.36 -21.79 8.99
N ALA A 532 -9.41 -21.31 8.31
CA ALA A 532 -10.29 -22.13 7.49
C ALA A 532 -9.59 -22.77 6.26
N VAL A 533 -8.45 -22.21 5.82
CA VAL A 533 -7.74 -22.64 4.61
C VAL A 533 -6.35 -23.25 4.88
N MET A 534 -5.90 -23.28 6.13
CA MET A 534 -4.59 -23.83 6.49
C MET A 534 -4.70 -25.24 7.10
N PRO A 535 -3.67 -26.10 6.93
CA PRO A 535 -3.60 -27.41 7.59
C PRO A 535 -3.81 -27.27 9.11
N ALA A 536 -4.51 -28.22 9.73
CA ALA A 536 -5.00 -28.10 11.10
C ALA A 536 -3.88 -27.87 12.15
N ASP A 537 -2.69 -28.44 11.92
CA ASP A 537 -1.47 -28.24 12.71
C ASP A 537 -0.94 -26.79 12.65
N GLN A 538 -1.20 -26.08 11.55
CA GLN A 538 -0.81 -24.68 11.34
C GLN A 538 -1.93 -23.72 11.71
N ALA A 539 -3.20 -24.07 11.44
CA ALA A 539 -4.36 -23.30 11.88
C ALA A 539 -4.42 -23.17 13.41
N ALA A 540 -4.00 -24.23 14.13
CA ALA A 540 -3.84 -24.20 15.59
C ALA A 540 -2.73 -23.25 16.10
N GLN A 541 -1.80 -22.81 15.23
CA GLN A 541 -0.75 -21.82 15.56
C GLN A 541 -1.19 -20.37 15.29
N ILE A 542 -2.33 -20.16 14.61
CA ILE A 542 -2.82 -18.82 14.28
C ILE A 542 -3.43 -18.19 15.54
N PRO A 543 -3.16 -16.91 15.86
CA PRO A 543 -3.76 -16.23 17.00
C PRO A 543 -5.29 -16.23 16.99
N ALA A 544 -5.90 -16.42 18.17
CA ALA A 544 -7.30 -16.11 18.37
C ALA A 544 -7.42 -14.62 18.71
N ILE A 545 -8.16 -13.86 17.90
CA ILE A 545 -8.49 -12.45 18.16
C ILE A 545 -9.97 -12.38 18.52
N ASN A 546 -10.33 -11.49 19.45
CA ASN A 546 -11.73 -11.27 19.81
C ASN A 546 -12.49 -10.78 18.57
N PRO A 547 -13.64 -11.37 18.19
CA PRO A 547 -14.48 -10.85 17.11
C PRO A 547 -14.88 -9.37 17.27
N ASP A 548 -14.95 -8.87 18.51
CA ASP A 548 -15.23 -7.45 18.82
C ASP A 548 -13.99 -6.53 18.70
N THR A 549 -12.81 -7.04 18.31
CA THR A 549 -11.62 -6.22 18.07
C THR A 549 -11.85 -5.30 16.86
N PRO A 550 -11.72 -3.96 17.00
CA PRO A 550 -11.96 -3.04 15.90
C PRO A 550 -11.03 -3.29 14.70
N SER A 551 -11.47 -2.88 13.50
CA SER A 551 -10.68 -2.98 12.28
C SER A 551 -9.39 -2.15 12.37
N LEU A 552 -8.33 -2.64 11.73
CA LEU A 552 -7.19 -1.84 11.32
C LEU A 552 -7.67 -0.89 10.21
N LEU A 553 -7.49 0.43 10.40
CA LEU A 553 -8.01 1.45 9.48
C LEU A 553 -6.88 2.13 8.71
N MET A 554 -7.11 2.40 7.43
CA MET A 554 -6.15 3.03 6.52
C MET A 554 -6.79 4.17 5.74
N ALA A 555 -5.98 5.18 5.41
CA ALA A 555 -6.31 6.20 4.41
C ALA A 555 -5.06 6.71 3.69
N GLY A 556 -5.22 7.26 2.50
CA GLY A 556 -4.19 7.93 1.71
C GLY A 556 -4.73 9.19 1.04
N PHE A 557 -3.95 10.26 1.07
CA PHE A 557 -4.32 11.58 0.58
C PHE A 557 -3.21 12.12 -0.32
N HIS A 558 -3.55 12.57 -1.53
CA HIS A 558 -2.64 13.31 -2.42
C HIS A 558 -3.12 14.76 -2.54
N ARG A 559 -2.18 15.70 -2.71
CA ARG A 559 -2.43 17.14 -2.92
C ARG A 559 -1.11 17.89 -3.10
N ASP A 560 -1.07 18.86 -4.03
CA ASP A 560 0.01 19.88 -4.14
C ASP A 560 1.43 19.26 -4.08
N GLN A 561 1.67 18.22 -4.90
CA GLN A 561 2.89 17.41 -4.95
C GLN A 561 3.26 16.68 -3.65
N LYS A 562 2.29 16.40 -2.78
CA LYS A 562 2.48 15.69 -1.50
C LYS A 562 1.52 14.51 -1.38
N ALA A 563 1.99 13.45 -0.73
CA ALA A 563 1.18 12.35 -0.27
C ALA A 563 1.23 12.24 1.26
N TYR A 564 0.12 11.85 1.88
CA TYR A 564 0.08 11.42 3.26
C TYR A 564 -0.76 10.15 3.41
N TYR A 565 -0.15 9.07 3.85
CA TYR A 565 -0.79 7.80 4.16
C TYR A 565 -0.87 7.64 5.68
N ARG A 566 -1.98 7.09 6.19
CA ARG A 566 -2.24 6.89 7.62
C ARG A 566 -2.68 5.45 7.88
N LEU A 567 -2.18 4.87 8.96
CA LEU A 567 -2.50 3.54 9.45
C LEU A 567 -2.84 3.62 10.95
N ARG A 568 -4.07 3.28 11.32
CA ARG A 568 -4.56 3.27 12.70
C ARG A 568 -4.75 1.85 13.20
N ALA A 569 -3.90 1.42 14.13
CA ALA A 569 -3.89 0.09 14.74
C ALA A 569 -4.53 0.13 16.14
N PRO A 570 -5.70 -0.51 16.35
CA PRO A 570 -6.36 -0.53 17.65
C PRO A 570 -5.54 -1.23 18.73
N ARG A 571 -5.55 -0.70 19.95
CA ARG A 571 -4.82 -1.26 21.10
C ARG A 571 -5.16 -2.72 21.39
N ALA A 572 -6.45 -3.07 21.33
CA ALA A 572 -6.92 -4.43 21.55
C ALA A 572 -6.31 -5.48 20.59
N LEU A 573 -5.99 -5.09 19.34
CA LEU A 573 -5.31 -5.96 18.38
C LEU A 573 -3.87 -6.26 18.87
N LEU A 574 -3.12 -5.21 19.22
CA LEU A 574 -1.73 -5.31 19.65
C LEU A 574 -1.59 -6.02 21.01
N GLU A 575 -2.52 -5.78 21.94
CA GLU A 575 -2.61 -6.52 23.21
C GLU A 575 -2.86 -8.02 22.98
N THR A 576 -3.77 -8.37 22.06
CA THR A 576 -4.11 -9.78 21.78
C THR A 576 -2.95 -10.52 21.12
N LEU A 577 -2.31 -9.91 20.11
CA LEU A 577 -1.11 -10.47 19.46
C LEU A 577 0.02 -10.74 20.45
N ARG A 578 0.16 -9.91 21.49
CA ARG A 578 1.15 -10.11 22.57
C ARG A 578 0.76 -11.25 23.53
N THR A 579 -0.52 -11.47 23.82
CA THR A 579 -0.94 -12.53 24.78
C THR A 579 -0.78 -13.95 24.26
N GLN A 580 -0.41 -14.12 23.00
CA GLN A 580 0.03 -15.41 22.45
C GLN A 580 1.33 -15.86 23.13
N PRO A 581 1.45 -17.11 23.61
CA PRO A 581 2.75 -17.64 23.97
C PRO A 581 3.62 -17.71 22.71
N ALA A 582 4.86 -17.22 22.78
CA ALA A 582 5.83 -17.45 21.73
C ALA A 582 6.07 -18.96 21.63
N THR A 583 5.85 -19.57 20.46
CA THR A 583 6.12 -20.98 20.26
C THR A 583 7.64 -21.18 20.14
N ASP A 584 8.27 -21.72 21.18
CA ASP A 584 9.73 -21.85 21.34
C ASP A 584 10.44 -22.63 20.19
N ASP A 585 9.68 -23.39 19.40
CA ASP A 585 10.17 -24.21 18.27
C ASP A 585 10.82 -23.43 17.11
N LEU A 586 10.83 -22.10 17.14
CA LEU A 586 11.60 -21.30 16.17
C LEU A 586 13.11 -21.27 16.45
N THR A 587 13.59 -21.86 17.56
CA THR A 587 15.03 -21.90 17.91
C THR A 587 15.63 -23.31 18.00
N THR A 588 14.81 -24.37 17.95
CA THR A 588 15.22 -25.78 18.01
C THR A 588 15.57 -26.40 16.65
N GLY A 589 15.49 -25.60 15.57
CA GLY A 589 15.59 -26.01 14.17
C GLY A 589 16.98 -26.39 13.65
N GLY A 590 17.69 -27.31 14.32
CA GLY A 590 18.79 -28.09 13.75
C GLY A 590 20.13 -28.00 14.48
N ASP A 591 20.66 -29.17 14.88
CA ASP A 591 22.06 -29.33 15.30
C ASP A 591 23.01 -29.03 14.13
N ALA A 592 23.52 -27.80 14.06
CA ALA A 592 24.69 -27.51 13.24
C ALA A 592 25.90 -28.24 13.84
N PRO A 593 26.60 -29.12 13.09
CA PRO A 593 27.77 -29.80 13.62
C PRO A 593 28.85 -28.75 13.98
N PRO A 594 29.58 -28.93 15.09
CA PRO A 594 30.55 -27.93 15.55
C PRO A 594 31.61 -27.70 14.47
N LEU A 595 31.86 -26.43 14.15
CA LEU A 595 32.93 -26.02 13.25
C LEU A 595 34.27 -26.54 13.79
N GLY A 596 34.97 -27.31 12.96
CA GLY A 596 36.24 -27.93 13.34
C GLY A 596 37.31 -26.89 13.65
N GLU A 597 38.17 -27.21 14.62
CA GLU A 597 39.30 -26.36 15.00
C GLU A 597 40.27 -26.17 13.81
N PRO A 598 40.86 -24.97 13.64
CA PRO A 598 41.90 -24.76 12.63
C PRO A 598 43.16 -25.55 13.00
N ALA A 599 43.70 -26.29 12.04
CA ALA A 599 44.98 -26.97 12.20
C ALA A 599 46.16 -25.97 12.14
N GLU A 600 47.20 -26.24 12.94
CA GLU A 600 48.51 -25.57 12.90
C GLU A 600 49.38 -26.05 11.71
#